data_AF-A0A6G1ADK3-F1
#
_entry.id   AF-A0A6G1ADK3-F1
#
_cell.length_a   1.000
_cell.length_b   1.000
_cell.length_c   1.000
_cell.angle_alpha   90.00
_cell.angle_beta   90.00
_cell.angle_gamma   90.00
#
_symmetry.space_group_name_H-M   'P 1'
#
loop_
_entity.id
_entity.type
_entity.pdbx_description
1 polymer ?
#
loop_
_entity_poly.entity_id
_entity_poly.type
_entity_poly.pdbx_seq_one_letter_code
_entity_poly.pdbx_strand_id
1 'polypeptide(L)' 'MRKIDLCLSSEGAEVILATSSDEKHPPENMIDGNPETFWTTTGMFPQEFIICFHKHVRIERLVIQSYF' A
#
# COMPACT_ATOMS: atom_id res chain seq x y z
N MET A 1 11.85 6.23 -20.65
CA MET A 1 10.90 5.19 -20.23
C MET A 1 10.02 5.78 -19.13
N ARG A 2 8.69 5.62 -19.22
CA ARG A 2 7.77 6.07 -18.17
C ARG A 2 8.02 5.23 -16.92
N LYS A 3 8.20 5.86 -15.76
CA LYS A 3 8.21 5.15 -14.47
C LYS A 3 6.76 4.79 -14.15
N ILE A 4 6.49 3.51 -13.98
CA ILE A 4 5.19 2.98 -13.58
C ILE A 4 5.25 2.81 -12.06
N ASP A 5 4.19 3.21 -11.38
CA ASP A 5 4.02 2.89 -9.96
C ASP A 5 3.51 1.46 -9.83
N LEU A 6 4.43 0.55 -9.52
CA LEU A 6 4.15 -0.89 -9.46
C LEU A 6 3.19 -1.26 -8.32
N CYS A 7 3.06 -0.41 -7.29
CA CYS A 7 2.28 -0.70 -6.10
C CYS A 7 0.81 -0.34 -6.26
N LEU A 8 0.38 0.30 -7.35
CA LEU A 8 -1.03 0.66 -7.54
C LEU A 8 -1.90 -0.56 -7.79
N SER A 9 -3.10 -0.53 -7.21
CA SER A 9 -4.17 -1.52 -7.46
C SER A 9 -4.56 -1.57 -8.94
N SER A 10 -4.53 -0.44 -9.64
CA SER A 10 -4.74 -0.35 -11.09
C SER A 10 -3.68 -1.08 -11.93
N GLU A 11 -2.52 -1.38 -11.35
CA GLU A 11 -1.45 -2.18 -11.95
C GLU A 11 -1.51 -3.68 -11.54
N GLY A 12 -2.52 -4.05 -10.75
CA GLY A 12 -2.78 -5.40 -10.25
C GLY A 12 -2.15 -5.73 -8.90
N ALA A 13 -1.62 -4.73 -8.19
CA ALA A 13 -1.13 -4.92 -6.83
C ALA A 13 -2.30 -5.04 -5.82
N GLU A 14 -2.10 -5.78 -4.74
CA GLU A 14 -3.11 -5.99 -3.70
C GLU A 14 -2.45 -6.01 -2.32
N VAL A 15 -3.10 -5.42 -1.31
CA VAL A 15 -2.69 -5.60 0.09
C VAL A 15 -3.32 -6.89 0.61
N ILE A 16 -2.54 -7.96 0.72
CA ILE A 16 -3.06 -9.30 1.09
C ILE A 16 -3.00 -9.59 2.61
N LEU A 17 -2.28 -8.74 3.35
CA LEU A 17 -2.18 -8.81 4.80
C LEU A 17 -2.03 -7.38 5.32
N ALA A 18 -2.76 -7.05 6.37
CA ALA A 18 -2.53 -5.87 7.19
C ALA A 18 -2.94 -6.21 8.64
N THR A 19 -2.10 -5.89 9.60
CA THR A 19 -2.38 -6.15 11.03
C THR A 19 -3.43 -5.22 11.63
N SER A 20 -3.77 -4.13 10.94
CA SER A 20 -4.84 -3.20 11.29
C SER A 20 -5.73 -2.96 10.08
N SER A 21 -7.04 -2.88 10.30
CA SER A 21 -8.02 -2.52 9.28
C SER A 21 -9.11 -1.66 9.93
N ASP A 22 -9.08 -0.35 9.66
CA ASP A 22 -10.15 0.59 9.99
C ASP A 22 -11.07 0.76 8.78
N GLU A 23 -12.40 0.74 8.96
CA GLU A 23 -13.36 0.82 7.86
C GLU A 23 -13.27 2.12 7.05
N LYS A 24 -12.85 3.23 7.67
CA LYS A 24 -12.70 4.54 7.01
C LYS A 24 -11.30 4.74 6.42
N HIS A 25 -10.31 4.02 6.97
CA HIS A 25 -8.91 4.08 6.56
C HIS A 25 -8.36 2.68 6.25
N PRO A 26 -8.97 1.95 5.31
CA PRO A 26 -8.62 0.56 5.10
C PRO A 26 -7.27 0.44 4.35
N PRO A 27 -6.60 -0.73 4.39
CA PRO A 27 -5.26 -0.91 3.82
C PRO A 27 -5.15 -0.60 2.33
N GLU A 28 -6.23 -0.76 1.58
CA GLU A 28 -6.31 -0.50 0.13
C GLU A 28 -6.03 0.96 -0.21
N ASN A 29 -6.25 1.89 0.73
CA ASN A 29 -5.90 3.30 0.58
C ASN A 29 -4.39 3.51 0.36
N MET A 30 -3.52 2.56 0.71
CA MET A 30 -2.08 2.66 0.40
C MET A 30 -1.78 2.52 -1.09
N ILE A 31 -2.68 1.91 -1.86
CA ILE A 31 -2.45 1.47 -3.24
C ILE A 31 -3.51 1.99 -4.22
N ASP A 32 -4.36 2.93 -3.81
CA ASP A 32 -5.45 3.46 -4.64
C ASP A 32 -5.01 4.64 -5.54
N GLY A 33 -3.84 5.23 -5.27
CA GLY A 33 -3.30 6.38 -5.99
C GLY A 33 -3.96 7.72 -5.65
N ASN A 34 -4.77 7.78 -4.58
CA ASN A 34 -5.44 8.99 -4.13
C ASN A 34 -4.70 9.61 -2.93
N PRO A 35 -4.15 10.84 -3.03
CA PRO A 35 -3.37 11.44 -1.95
C PRO A 35 -4.22 11.89 -0.73
N GLU A 36 -5.55 11.91 -0.86
CA GLU A 36 -6.48 12.30 0.21
C GLU A 36 -6.89 11.11 1.11
N THR A 37 -6.64 9.88 0.66
CA THR A 37 -6.91 8.65 1.41
C THR A 37 -5.61 8.11 2.01
N PHE A 38 -5.72 7.41 3.14
CA PHE A 38 -4.59 6.80 3.82
C PHE A 38 -5.04 5.58 4.64
N TRP A 39 -4.10 4.66 4.89
CA TRP A 39 -4.25 3.60 5.87
C TRP A 39 -3.74 4.07 7.23
N THR A 40 -4.39 3.65 8.32
CA THR A 40 -3.92 3.93 9.68
C THR A 40 -4.03 2.69 10.57
N THR A 41 -3.16 2.63 11.57
CA THR A 41 -3.15 1.55 12.56
C THR A 41 -4.21 1.82 13.63
N THR A 42 -4.85 0.77 14.16
CA THR A 42 -5.85 0.90 15.24
C THR A 42 -5.26 0.72 16.65
N GLY A 43 -3.92 0.64 16.75
CA GLY A 43 -3.18 0.47 18.01
C GLY A 43 -2.50 -0.90 18.10
N MET A 44 -1.80 -1.13 19.22
CA MET A 44 -0.86 -2.24 19.45
C MET A 44 0.29 -2.27 18.44
N PHE A 45 1.50 -2.58 18.90
CA PHE A 45 2.71 -2.59 18.06
C PHE A 45 3.48 -3.90 18.26
N PRO A 46 4.18 -4.42 17.24
CA PRO A 46 4.39 -3.86 15.90
C PRO A 46 3.20 -4.03 14.94
N GLN A 47 3.27 -3.35 13.80
CA GLN A 47 2.28 -3.44 12.71
C GLN A 47 3.00 -3.81 11.40
N GLU A 48 2.36 -4.63 10.57
CA GLU A 48 2.90 -5.10 9.29
C GLU A 48 1.80 -5.21 8.22
N PHE A 49 2.22 -5.15 6.97
CA PHE A 49 1.38 -5.40 5.80
C PHE A 49 2.19 -6.02 4.67
N ILE A 50 1.52 -6.65 3.71
CA ILE A 50 2.15 -7.26 2.54
C ILE A 50 1.42 -6.78 1.27
N ILE A 51 2.17 -6.20 0.33
CA ILE A 51 1.70 -5.89 -1.02
C ILE A 51 2.10 -7.03 -1.97
N CYS A 52 1.13 -7.68 -2.58
CA CYS A 52 1.32 -8.71 -3.60
C CYS A 52 1.23 -8.10 -5.01
N PHE A 53 2.25 -8.27 -5.83
CA PHE A 53 2.25 -7.78 -7.23
C PHE A 53 1.58 -8.74 -8.22
N HIS A 54 1.29 -9.98 -7.82
CA HIS A 54 0.74 -11.05 -8.68
C HIS A 54 1.53 -11.36 -9.98
N LYS A 55 2.73 -10.81 -10.11
CA LYS A 55 3.64 -11.00 -11.24
C LYS A 55 5.07 -10.73 -10.78
N HIS A 56 6.05 -11.23 -11.54
CA HIS A 56 7.43 -10.82 -11.32
C HIS A 56 7.62 -9.38 -11.78
N VAL A 57 8.15 -8.55 -10.89
CA VAL A 57 8.47 -7.14 -11.16
C VAL A 57 9.93 -6.86 -10.81
N ARG A 58 10.51 -5.84 -11.44
CA ARG A 58 11.82 -5.30 -11.06
C ARG A 58 11.62 -4.00 -10.31
N ILE A 59 11.94 -3.99 -9.02
CA ILE A 59 11.91 -2.78 -8.20
C ILE A 59 13.26 -2.08 -8.34
N GLU A 60 13.25 -0.84 -8.81
CA GLU A 60 14.46 0.00 -8.93
C GLU A 60 14.53 1.09 -7.87
N ARG A 61 13.37 1.43 -7.29
CA ARG A 61 13.21 2.48 -6.27
C ARG A 61 11.96 2.18 -5.48
N LEU A 62 12.04 2.37 -4.17
CA LEU A 62 10.90 2.42 -3.28
C LEU A 62 10.71 3.87 -2.81
N VAL A 63 9.49 4.37 -2.90
CA VAL A 63 9.09 5.67 -2.34
C VAL A 63 8.00 5.37 -1.32
N ILE A 64 8.19 5.85 -0.09
CA ILE A 64 7.24 5.68 1.00
C ILE A 64 6.82 7.08 1.45
N GLN A 65 5.51 7.33 1.45
CA GLN A 65 4.92 8.53 2.04
C GLN A 65 4.10 8.08 3.25
N SER A 66 4.47 8.59 4.42
CA SER A 66 3.80 8.33 5.69
C SER A 66 3.55 9.65 6.42
N TYR A 67 2.48 9.69 7.20
CA TYR A 67 2.09 10.85 8.01
C TYR A 67 2.56 10.65 9.47
N PHE A 68 2.85 11.75 10.17
CA PHE A 68 3.27 11.77 11.58
C PHE A 68 2.10 12.08 12.50
#